data_AF-A0A960BB26-F1
#
_entry.id   AF-A0A960BB26-F1
#
_cell.length_a   1.000
_cell.length_b   1.000
_cell.length_c   1.000
_cell.angle_alpha   90.00
_cell.angle_beta   90.00
_cell.angle_gamma   90.00
#
_symmetry.space_group_name_H-M   'P 1'
#
loop_
_entity.id
_entity.type
_entity.pdbx_description
1 polymer ?
#
loop_
_entity_poly.entity_id
_entity_poly.type
_entity_poly.pdbx_seq_one_letter_code
_entity_poly.pdbx_strand_id
1 'polypeptide(L)'
;MDRFRTEAEKLVTSRALGYDQKLRRLAAQAVSALPYPELSPLCAEALQARVICDMFEGNRPFTPRYVLPDYALALRNGVQHLELEPPASLDDALSFLTILYSQVPSVTTYPVYLGDLDALLEPFVPADLPDAELDAKLRRFWIQLDRMLPDAFVHANVGPSDGRVVRAIWRVERS
;
A
#
# COMPACT_ATOMS: atom_id res chain seq x y z
N MET A 1 14.60 -23.87 -23.95
CA MET A 1 13.79 -23.67 -22.73
C MET A 1 12.79 -22.57 -23.04
N ASP A 2 11.53 -22.71 -22.65
CA ASP A 2 10.51 -21.66 -22.81
C ASP A 2 11.01 -20.33 -22.19
N ARG A 3 10.85 -19.20 -22.90
CA ARG A 3 11.29 -17.86 -22.46
C ARG A 3 10.81 -17.56 -21.05
N PHE A 4 9.59 -17.99 -20.73
CA PHE A 4 9.02 -17.85 -19.39
C PHE A 4 9.89 -18.52 -18.32
N ARG A 5 10.28 -19.78 -18.54
CA ARG A 5 11.09 -20.56 -17.59
C ARG A 5 12.49 -19.97 -17.41
N THR A 6 13.10 -19.48 -18.47
CA THR A 6 14.42 -18.83 -18.40
C THR A 6 14.38 -17.57 -17.52
N GLU A 7 13.37 -16.71 -17.68
CA GLU A 7 13.25 -15.51 -16.85
C GLU A 7 12.88 -15.85 -15.40
N ALA A 8 12.01 -16.84 -15.18
CA ALA A 8 11.70 -17.31 -13.82
C ALA A 8 12.95 -17.86 -13.12
N GLU A 9 13.80 -18.61 -13.82
CA GLU A 9 15.06 -19.14 -13.27
C GLU A 9 16.01 -18.02 -12.84
N LYS A 10 16.14 -16.96 -13.66
CA LYS A 10 16.94 -15.76 -13.29
C LYS A 10 16.41 -15.09 -12.01
N LEU A 11 15.09 -15.00 -11.85
CA LEU A 11 14.48 -14.40 -10.67
C LEU A 11 14.74 -15.23 -9.40
N VAL A 12 14.52 -16.55 -9.45
CA VAL A 12 14.68 -17.41 -8.26
C VAL A 12 16.14 -17.54 -7.82
N THR A 13 17.07 -17.58 -8.78
CA THR A 13 18.51 -17.71 -8.51
C THR A 13 19.22 -16.38 -8.24
N SER A 14 18.55 -15.25 -8.45
CA SER A 14 19.14 -13.93 -8.21
C SER A 14 19.60 -13.75 -6.76
N ARG A 15 20.81 -13.25 -6.58
CA ARG A 15 21.37 -12.86 -5.27
C ARG A 15 21.12 -11.40 -4.91
N ALA A 16 20.65 -10.60 -5.87
CA ALA A 16 20.40 -9.16 -5.67
C ALA A 16 18.95 -8.87 -5.22
N LEU A 17 18.07 -9.87 -5.25
CA LEU A 17 16.66 -9.72 -4.90
C LEU A 17 16.36 -10.38 -3.55
N GLY A 18 15.66 -9.64 -2.68
CA GLY A 18 15.06 -10.19 -1.46
C GLY A 18 13.87 -11.10 -1.75
N TYR A 19 13.33 -11.75 -0.71
CA TYR A 19 12.21 -12.69 -0.83
C TYR A 19 10.98 -12.06 -1.50
N ASP A 20 10.46 -10.95 -0.97
CA ASP A 20 9.26 -10.31 -1.50
C ASP A 20 9.45 -9.75 -2.91
N GLN A 21 10.65 -9.24 -3.21
CA GLN A 21 10.99 -8.77 -4.56
C GLN A 21 10.96 -9.91 -5.57
N LYS A 22 11.43 -11.11 -5.20
CA LYS A 22 11.33 -12.31 -6.04
C LYS A 22 9.86 -12.70 -6.23
N LEU A 23 9.09 -12.78 -5.16
CA LEU A 23 7.68 -13.15 -5.21
C LEU A 23 6.88 -12.23 -6.15
N ARG A 24 7.01 -10.90 -5.98
CA ARG A 24 6.32 -9.90 -6.79
C ARG A 24 6.74 -9.96 -8.26
N ARG A 25 8.03 -10.11 -8.55
CA ARG A 25 8.53 -10.21 -9.93
C ARG A 25 8.11 -11.52 -10.61
N LEU A 26 8.03 -12.62 -9.87
CA LEU A 26 7.51 -13.88 -10.40
C LEU A 26 6.02 -13.77 -10.72
N ALA A 27 5.22 -13.12 -9.85
CA ALA A 27 3.82 -12.84 -10.13
C ALA A 27 3.65 -11.96 -11.39
N ALA A 28 4.43 -10.88 -11.51
CA ALA A 28 4.43 -10.01 -12.68
C ALA A 28 4.81 -10.77 -13.97
N GLN A 29 5.78 -11.67 -13.88
CA GLN A 29 6.19 -12.52 -15.00
C GLN A 29 5.08 -13.49 -15.41
N ALA A 30 4.36 -14.09 -14.45
CA ALA A 30 3.23 -14.97 -14.73
C ALA A 30 2.08 -14.23 -15.42
N VAL A 31 1.73 -13.04 -14.91
CA VAL A 31 0.71 -12.17 -15.51
C VAL A 31 1.08 -11.75 -16.94
N SER A 32 2.34 -11.40 -17.16
CA SER A 32 2.83 -10.96 -18.47
C SER A 32 2.93 -12.10 -19.50
N ALA A 33 2.99 -13.36 -19.04
CA ALA A 33 3.00 -14.53 -19.92
C ALA A 33 1.60 -14.88 -20.45
N LEU A 34 0.53 -14.40 -19.81
CA LEU A 34 -0.82 -14.59 -20.29
C LEU A 34 -1.07 -13.75 -21.56
N PRO A 35 -1.93 -14.20 -22.50
CA PRO A 35 -2.23 -13.43 -23.71
C PRO A 35 -2.85 -12.07 -23.36
N TYR A 36 -2.45 -11.01 -24.06
CA TYR A 36 -3.11 -9.70 -23.94
C TYR A 36 -4.61 -9.80 -24.30
N PRO A 37 -5.48 -8.94 -23.74
CA PRO A 37 -6.85 -8.77 -24.24
C PRO A 37 -6.90 -8.61 -25.75
N GLU A 38 -7.98 -9.07 -26.37
CA GLU A 38 -8.16 -8.83 -27.81
C GLU A 38 -8.31 -7.32 -28.06
N LEU A 39 -7.53 -6.80 -29.00
CA LEU A 39 -7.54 -5.40 -29.39
C LEU A 39 -8.08 -5.25 -30.81
N SER A 40 -8.76 -4.14 -31.07
CA SER A 40 -9.04 -3.74 -32.43
C SER A 40 -7.73 -3.48 -33.20
N PRO A 41 -7.69 -3.65 -34.54
CA PRO A 41 -6.48 -3.42 -35.33
C PRO A 41 -5.86 -2.03 -35.10
N LEU A 42 -6.69 -0.98 -35.04
CA LEU A 42 -6.24 0.39 -34.79
C LEU A 42 -5.63 0.56 -33.39
N CYS A 43 -6.19 -0.10 -32.37
CA CYS A 43 -5.64 -0.04 -31.02
C CYS A 43 -4.29 -0.76 -30.95
N ALA A 44 -4.17 -1.93 -31.58
CA ALA A 44 -2.91 -2.67 -31.66
C ALA A 44 -1.82 -1.86 -32.38
N GLU A 45 -2.16 -1.21 -33.51
CA GLU A 45 -1.25 -0.33 -34.24
C GLU A 45 -0.80 0.86 -33.38
N ALA A 46 -1.73 1.54 -32.71
CA ALA A 46 -1.43 2.67 -31.83
C ALA A 46 -0.55 2.27 -30.64
N LEU A 47 -0.78 1.10 -30.03
CA LEU A 47 0.03 0.58 -28.94
C LEU A 47 1.44 0.20 -29.42
N GLN A 48 1.56 -0.47 -30.57
CA GLN A 48 2.84 -0.83 -31.18
C GLN A 48 3.66 0.41 -31.57
N ALA A 49 3.00 1.44 -32.11
CA ALA A 49 3.60 2.72 -32.47
C ALA A 49 3.88 3.62 -31.25
N ARG A 50 3.52 3.19 -30.04
CA ARG A 50 3.62 3.95 -28.78
C ARG A 50 2.89 5.30 -28.79
N VAL A 51 1.82 5.39 -29.58
CA VAL A 51 0.86 6.50 -29.53
C VAL A 51 0.02 6.41 -28.25
N ILE A 52 -0.27 5.19 -27.81
CA ILE A 52 -0.87 4.88 -26.50
C ILE A 52 0.06 3.98 -25.69
N CYS A 53 -0.14 3.95 -24.36
CA CYS A 53 0.67 3.19 -23.42
C CYS A 53 -0.25 2.48 -22.43
N ASP A 54 0.01 1.20 -22.17
CA ASP A 54 -0.67 0.38 -21.16
C ASP A 54 0.02 0.46 -19.78
N MET A 55 0.89 1.46 -19.60
CA MET A 55 1.70 1.70 -18.41
C MET A 55 2.63 0.55 -18.00
N PHE A 56 2.84 -0.44 -18.88
CA PHE A 56 3.70 -1.60 -18.62
C PHE A 56 3.29 -2.42 -17.40
N GLU A 57 1.99 -2.52 -17.10
CA GLU A 57 1.45 -3.29 -15.96
C GLU A 57 1.33 -4.80 -16.22
N GLY A 58 1.73 -5.24 -17.41
CA GLY A 58 1.59 -6.62 -17.87
C GLY A 58 0.25 -6.87 -18.56
N ASN A 59 0.11 -8.06 -19.12
CA ASN A 59 -1.00 -8.36 -20.04
C ASN A 59 -2.34 -8.59 -19.35
N ARG A 60 -2.34 -9.07 -18.10
CA ARG A 60 -3.54 -9.49 -17.36
C ARG A 60 -3.46 -9.08 -15.88
N PRO A 61 -3.48 -7.78 -15.55
CA PRO A 61 -3.47 -7.35 -14.16
C PRO A 61 -4.66 -7.96 -13.40
N PHE A 62 -4.41 -8.44 -12.18
CA PHE A 62 -5.41 -9.12 -11.33
C PHE A 62 -5.78 -8.32 -10.08
N THR A 63 -5.16 -7.16 -9.89
CA THR A 63 -5.46 -6.21 -8.82
C THR A 63 -5.85 -4.86 -9.40
N PRO A 64 -6.71 -4.10 -8.70
CA PRO A 64 -6.92 -2.69 -9.02
C PRO A 64 -5.62 -1.91 -8.87
N ARG A 65 -5.47 -0.83 -9.66
CA ARG A 65 -4.31 0.07 -9.57
C ARG A 65 -4.35 0.94 -8.31
N TYR A 66 -5.53 1.49 -8.01
CA TYR A 66 -5.77 2.29 -6.81
C TYR A 66 -7.02 1.77 -6.10
N VAL A 67 -6.90 1.61 -4.79
CA VAL A 67 -8.02 1.32 -3.89
C VAL A 67 -8.01 2.39 -2.82
N LEU A 68 -9.20 2.87 -2.48
CA LEU A 68 -9.41 3.76 -1.35
C LEU A 68 -10.28 3.02 -0.33
N PRO A 69 -9.69 2.22 0.56
CA PRO A 69 -10.46 1.56 1.61
C PRO A 69 -11.11 2.59 2.53
N ASP A 70 -12.34 2.32 2.97
CA ASP A 70 -12.98 3.09 4.04
C ASP A 70 -12.41 2.65 5.39
N TYR A 71 -11.23 3.17 5.71
CA TYR A 71 -10.54 2.89 6.97
C TYR A 71 -11.36 3.32 8.19
N ALA A 72 -12.16 4.38 8.07
CA ALA A 72 -13.02 4.83 9.15
C ALA A 72 -14.12 3.80 9.45
N LEU A 73 -14.73 3.22 8.41
CA LEU A 73 -15.68 2.12 8.58
C LEU A 73 -15.02 0.88 9.19
N ALA A 74 -13.81 0.53 8.73
CA ALA A 74 -13.06 -0.59 9.28
C ALA A 74 -12.75 -0.38 10.78
N LEU A 75 -12.28 0.80 11.18
CA LEU A 75 -12.03 1.13 12.59
C LEU A 75 -13.32 1.10 13.42
N ARG A 76 -14.46 1.54 12.88
CA ARG A 76 -15.74 1.52 13.62
C ARG A 76 -16.27 0.10 13.83
N ASN A 77 -16.14 -0.78 12.84
CA ASN A 77 -16.82 -2.07 12.82
C ASN A 77 -15.91 -3.27 13.09
N GLY A 78 -14.59 -3.06 13.05
CA GLY A 78 -13.64 -4.15 12.91
C GLY A 78 -13.63 -4.74 11.49
N VAL A 79 -12.79 -5.75 11.28
CA VAL A 79 -12.71 -6.52 10.04
C VAL A 79 -12.77 -8.00 10.38
N GLN A 80 -13.97 -8.58 10.28
CA GLN A 80 -14.23 -9.99 10.62
C GLN A 80 -13.29 -10.97 9.89
N HIS A 81 -13.02 -10.72 8.61
CA HIS A 81 -12.13 -11.58 7.80
C HIS A 81 -10.70 -11.66 8.37
N LEU A 82 -10.25 -10.59 9.01
CA LEU A 82 -8.92 -10.49 9.62
C LEU A 82 -8.95 -10.74 11.13
N GLU A 83 -10.11 -11.10 11.68
CA GLU A 83 -10.30 -11.29 13.13
C GLU A 83 -9.90 -10.04 13.94
N LEU A 84 -10.12 -8.85 13.35
CA LEU A 84 -9.84 -7.57 13.99
C LEU A 84 -11.12 -7.00 14.59
N GLU A 85 -11.19 -6.91 15.92
CA GLU A 85 -12.22 -6.14 16.61
C GLU A 85 -12.00 -4.63 16.43
N PRO A 86 -13.03 -3.78 16.60
CA PRO A 86 -12.85 -2.34 16.67
C PRO A 86 -11.79 -1.96 17.73
N PRO A 87 -10.78 -1.12 17.39
CA PRO A 87 -9.75 -0.73 18.34
C PRO A 87 -10.33 0.11 19.48
N ALA A 88 -9.78 -0.05 20.69
CA ALA A 88 -10.22 0.67 21.87
C ALA A 88 -9.23 1.77 22.32
N SER A 89 -8.01 1.74 21.80
CA SER A 89 -6.93 2.67 22.15
C SER A 89 -6.14 3.11 20.92
N LEU A 90 -5.29 4.13 21.09
CA LEU A 90 -4.36 4.57 20.04
C LEU A 90 -3.44 3.43 19.59
N ASP A 91 -2.91 2.63 20.51
CA ASP A 91 -2.02 1.52 20.17
C ASP A 91 -2.76 0.45 19.36
N ASP A 92 -4.01 0.16 19.71
CA ASP A 92 -4.86 -0.75 18.94
C ASP A 92 -5.11 -0.19 17.54
N ALA A 93 -5.43 1.10 17.40
CA ALA A 93 -5.71 1.73 16.11
C ALA A 93 -4.47 1.73 15.19
N LEU A 94 -3.28 2.04 15.72
CA LEU A 94 -2.02 1.99 14.97
C LEU A 94 -1.70 0.56 14.49
N SER A 95 -1.89 -0.43 15.37
CA SER A 95 -1.72 -1.85 15.02
C SER A 95 -2.76 -2.30 13.97
N PHE A 96 -4.02 -1.95 14.18
CA PHE A 96 -5.14 -2.27 13.29
C PHE A 96 -4.90 -1.75 11.88
N LEU A 97 -4.53 -0.47 11.74
CA LEU A 97 -4.24 0.14 10.45
C LEU A 97 -3.04 -0.52 9.78
N THR A 98 -1.97 -0.80 10.53
CA THR A 98 -0.79 -1.52 10.01
C THR A 98 -1.17 -2.88 9.41
N ILE A 99 -1.96 -3.66 10.13
CA ILE A 99 -2.44 -4.97 9.67
C ILE A 99 -3.29 -4.78 8.42
N LEU A 100 -4.26 -3.87 8.44
CA LEU A 100 -5.16 -3.65 7.31
C LEU A 100 -4.43 -3.17 6.06
N TYR A 101 -3.46 -2.27 6.19
CA TYR A 101 -2.60 -1.79 5.09
C TYR A 101 -1.89 -2.94 4.38
N SER A 102 -1.45 -3.97 5.12
CA SER A 102 -0.81 -5.15 4.52
C SER A 102 -1.73 -5.98 3.62
N GLN A 103 -3.06 -5.80 3.75
CA GLN A 103 -4.08 -6.58 3.03
C GLN A 103 -4.68 -5.82 1.84
N VAL A 104 -4.36 -4.55 1.66
CA VAL A 104 -4.92 -3.74 0.57
C VAL A 104 -4.31 -4.17 -0.77
N PRO A 105 -5.13 -4.66 -1.71
CA PRO A 105 -4.62 -5.05 -3.01
C PRO A 105 -4.26 -3.82 -3.83
N SER A 106 -3.17 -3.94 -4.59
CA SER A 106 -2.69 -2.89 -5.49
C SER A 106 -1.86 -3.52 -6.60
N VAL A 107 -1.76 -2.85 -7.76
CA VAL A 107 -0.87 -3.26 -8.85
C VAL A 107 0.60 -3.30 -8.41
N THR A 108 0.97 -2.45 -7.46
CA THR A 108 2.33 -2.41 -6.88
C THR A 108 2.50 -3.39 -5.72
N THR A 109 1.44 -4.11 -5.34
CA THR A 109 1.36 -5.00 -4.17
C THR A 109 1.64 -4.29 -2.82
N TYR A 110 1.52 -2.96 -2.79
CA TYR A 110 1.52 -2.13 -1.60
C TYR A 110 0.29 -1.19 -1.61
N PRO A 111 -0.32 -0.88 -0.45
CA PRO A 111 -1.35 0.16 -0.35
C PRO A 111 -0.78 1.50 -0.84
N VAL A 112 -1.52 2.17 -1.70
CA VAL A 112 -1.14 3.51 -2.16
C VAL A 112 -1.73 4.58 -1.23
N TYR A 113 -2.95 4.41 -0.76
CA TYR A 113 -3.63 5.39 0.10
C TYR A 113 -3.73 4.84 1.52
N LEU A 114 -3.34 5.63 2.51
CA LEU A 114 -3.34 5.29 3.94
C LEU A 114 -4.44 6.03 4.73
N GLY A 115 -5.41 6.63 4.05
CA GLY A 115 -6.49 7.35 4.73
C GLY A 115 -6.17 8.81 5.04
N ASP A 116 -7.19 9.50 5.54
CA ASP A 116 -7.09 10.80 6.20
C ASP A 116 -6.59 10.57 7.63
N LEU A 117 -5.28 10.37 7.76
CA LEU A 117 -4.66 9.66 8.87
C LEU A 117 -4.87 10.35 10.22
N ASP A 118 -4.85 11.68 10.24
CA ASP A 118 -5.16 12.46 11.43
C ASP A 118 -6.60 12.22 11.89
N ALA A 119 -7.57 12.32 10.98
CA ALA A 119 -8.98 12.11 11.29
C ALA A 119 -9.27 10.67 11.76
N LEU A 120 -8.52 9.68 11.24
CA LEU A 120 -8.62 8.29 11.67
C LEU A 120 -8.10 8.06 13.09
N LEU A 121 -7.03 8.76 13.48
CA LEU A 121 -6.34 8.52 14.76
C LEU A 121 -6.81 9.44 15.89
N GLU A 122 -7.25 10.68 15.59
CA GLU A 122 -7.64 11.68 16.59
C GLU A 122 -8.67 11.15 17.61
N PRO A 123 -9.71 10.36 17.23
CA PRO A 123 -10.66 9.79 18.19
C PRO A 123 -10.03 8.85 19.24
N PHE A 124 -8.86 8.30 18.95
CA PHE A 124 -8.17 7.34 19.82
C PHE A 124 -7.09 7.99 20.70
N VAL A 125 -6.85 9.30 20.56
CA VAL A 125 -5.86 10.03 21.37
C VAL A 125 -6.50 10.48 22.69
N PRO A 126 -6.09 9.94 23.85
CA PRO A 126 -6.58 10.41 25.14
C PRO A 126 -6.19 11.86 25.41
N ALA A 127 -7.09 12.63 26.03
CA ALA A 127 -6.85 14.04 26.35
C ALA A 127 -5.67 14.24 27.32
N ASP A 128 -5.41 13.27 28.19
CA ASP A 128 -4.34 13.25 29.19
C ASP A 128 -3.03 12.62 28.69
N LEU A 129 -3.00 12.06 27.48
CA LEU A 129 -1.77 11.54 26.88
C LEU A 129 -0.77 12.69 26.66
N PRO A 130 0.47 12.62 27.16
CA PRO A 130 1.46 13.67 26.90
C PRO A 130 1.85 13.75 25.41
N ASP A 131 2.03 14.96 24.88
CA ASP A 131 2.43 15.16 23.48
C ASP A 131 3.74 14.44 23.12
N ALA A 132 4.71 14.39 24.05
CA ALA A 132 5.97 13.67 23.83
C ALA A 132 5.76 12.16 23.66
N GLU A 133 4.75 11.59 24.33
CA GLU A 133 4.40 10.18 24.18
C GLU A 133 3.65 9.93 22.86
N LEU A 134 2.73 10.81 22.50
CA LEU A 134 2.05 10.78 21.20
C LEU A 134 3.07 10.84 20.04
N ASP A 135 4.02 11.77 20.10
CA ASP A 135 5.09 11.91 19.10
C ASP A 135 5.94 10.64 19.02
N ALA A 136 6.28 10.02 20.15
CA ALA A 136 7.05 8.79 20.18
C ALA A 136 6.29 7.60 19.56
N LYS A 137 4.98 7.49 19.81
CA LYS A 137 4.11 6.47 19.19
C LYS A 137 4.00 6.69 17.68
N LEU A 138 3.69 7.91 17.24
CA LEU A 138 3.58 8.25 15.82
C LEU A 138 4.91 8.11 15.08
N ARG A 139 6.06 8.43 15.71
CA ARG A 139 7.38 8.18 15.10
C ARG A 139 7.60 6.71 14.80
N ARG A 140 7.26 5.82 15.73
CA ARG A 140 7.40 4.37 15.51
C ARG A 140 6.50 3.91 14.36
N PHE A 141 5.27 4.42 14.32
CA PHE A 141 4.34 4.15 13.23
C PHE A 141 4.86 4.67 11.88
N TRP A 142 5.42 5.89 11.83
CA TRP A 142 6.03 6.47 10.62
C TRP A 142 7.18 5.61 10.09
N ILE A 143 8.08 5.19 10.99
CA ILE A 143 9.18 4.27 10.64
C ILE A 143 8.63 2.95 10.11
N GLN A 144 7.57 2.41 10.72
CA GLN A 144 6.94 1.17 10.23
C GLN A 144 6.42 1.35 8.80
N LEU A 145 5.65 2.41 8.54
CA LEU A 145 5.14 2.69 7.20
C LEU A 145 6.27 2.82 6.17
N ASP A 146 7.30 3.61 6.47
CA ASP A 146 8.48 3.81 5.59
C ASP A 146 9.19 2.49 5.27
N ARG A 147 9.36 1.61 6.26
CA ARG A 147 10.12 0.35 6.08
C ARG A 147 9.30 -0.78 5.49
N MET A 148 7.99 -0.79 5.70
CA MET A 148 7.11 -1.87 5.20
C MET A 148 6.55 -1.56 3.82
N LEU A 149 6.42 -0.28 3.44
CA LEU A 149 5.74 0.16 2.22
C LEU A 149 6.71 0.92 1.28
N PRO A 150 7.74 0.25 0.70
CA PRO A 150 8.71 0.86 -0.21
C PRO A 150 8.11 1.10 -1.61
N ASP A 151 7.08 1.91 -1.69
CA ASP A 151 6.41 2.33 -2.92
C ASP A 151 6.33 3.86 -2.96
N ALA A 152 6.77 4.44 -4.08
CA ALA A 152 6.84 5.87 -4.28
C ALA A 152 5.47 6.57 -4.32
N PHE A 153 4.38 5.81 -4.45
CA PHE A 153 3.02 6.36 -4.51
C PHE A 153 2.27 6.28 -3.17
N VAL A 154 2.84 5.64 -2.14
CA VAL A 154 2.21 5.56 -0.81
C VAL A 154 2.04 6.97 -0.23
N HIS A 155 0.83 7.31 0.19
CA HIS A 155 0.52 8.60 0.79
C HIS A 155 -0.57 8.48 1.86
N ALA A 156 -0.51 9.38 2.83
CA ALA A 156 -1.56 9.66 3.79
C ALA A 156 -2.00 11.12 3.60
N ASN A 157 -3.30 11.38 3.76
CA ASN A 157 -3.80 12.73 3.83
C ASN A 157 -3.74 13.23 5.28
N VAL A 158 -3.50 14.53 5.44
CA VAL A 158 -3.45 15.21 6.75
C VAL A 158 -4.20 16.54 6.65
N GLY A 159 -5.10 16.81 7.60
CA GLY A 159 -5.94 18.00 7.60
C GLY A 159 -7.24 17.82 6.80
N PRO A 160 -8.02 18.89 6.55
CA PRO A 160 -7.69 20.31 6.74
C PRO A 160 -7.89 20.82 8.18
N SER A 161 -8.48 20.01 9.05
CA SER A 161 -8.71 20.38 10.46
C SER A 161 -7.40 20.41 11.24
N ASP A 162 -7.31 21.30 12.22
CA ASP A 162 -6.22 21.25 13.20
C ASP A 162 -6.56 20.24 14.31
N GLY A 163 -5.54 19.59 14.86
CA GLY A 163 -5.69 18.49 15.80
C GLY A 163 -4.36 18.10 16.45
N ARG A 164 -4.41 17.33 17.53
CA ARG A 164 -3.19 16.88 18.22
C ARG A 164 -2.40 15.93 17.34
N VAL A 165 -3.07 15.06 16.57
CA VAL A 165 -2.43 14.14 15.65
C VAL A 165 -1.77 14.90 14.49
N VAL A 166 -2.47 15.86 13.86
CA VAL A 166 -1.89 16.70 12.80
C VAL A 166 -0.59 17.34 13.25
N ARG A 167 -0.62 18.02 14.41
CA ARG A 167 0.55 18.70 14.96
C ARG A 167 1.68 17.72 15.29
N ALA A 168 1.35 16.54 15.81
CA ALA A 168 2.32 15.50 16.12
C ALA A 168 2.97 14.90 14.86
N ILE A 169 2.19 14.63 13.79
CA ILE A 169 2.72 14.20 12.49
C ILE A 169 3.75 15.20 11.97
N TRP A 170 3.44 16.51 12.00
CA TRP A 170 4.39 17.54 11.55
C TRP A 170 5.65 17.65 12.42
N ARG A 171 5.57 17.34 13.72
CA ARG A 171 6.77 17.29 14.57
C ARG A 171 7.63 16.07 14.26
N VAL A 172 7.01 14.92 14.00
CA VAL A 172 7.67 13.65 13.69
C VAL A 172 8.35 13.67 12.31
N GLU A 173 7.71 14.28 11.31
CA GLU A 173 8.26 14.36 9.95
C GLU A 173 9.57 15.17 9.88
N ARG A 174 9.73 16.18 10.74
CA ARG A 174 10.86 17.12 10.73
C ARG A 174 12.10 16.67 11.53
N SER A 175 12.15 15.41 11.96
CA SER A 175 13.05 14.96 13.03
C SER A 175 13.69 13.61 12.77
#